data_AF-A0A4Q3VG07-F1
#
_entry.id   AF-A0A4Q3VG07-F1
#
_cell.length_a   1.000
_cell.length_b   1.000
_cell.length_c   1.000
_cell.angle_alpha   90.00
_cell.angle_beta   90.00
_cell.angle_gamma   90.00
#
_symmetry.space_group_name_H-M   'P 1'
#
loop_
_entity.id
_entity.type
_entity.pdbx_description
1 polymer ?
#
loop_
_entity_poly.entity_id
_entity_poly.type
_entity_poly.pdbx_seq_one_letter_code
_entity_poly.pdbx_strand_id
1 'polypeptide(L)'
;MKQFGDWLTEKYGTLDKAFAGWEDKEAVKGDDRAAGRVGFTALWKLFSDRRLRSQDTATFLATNMKTFYDGTYKFLKEDLGVKSAVYGSNWITASPQYLAPLDKWSNVGADFMDRHGYFGAPHTGPTSGYAISPGDQYDDRSALLFSPDKPGDPENYSLPLFDILYNNKPSTITEINHTPPNRFRADQPLANAAYGLLQGTDAFFFFASGTPGWEGTLGKFGVRTPVTAGQFPGAALLYRQGLVKPGPTVAEANLSVGDLTTLKGAPVTAPQNLDELRLKDVPGGRIAEPERLSSIDPLAFLTGKVRMNLGVEGAGKVMDLSKLIDRNAKVAKSATGELTWDWGKGRILVNAPQAQGATGFLKGWTAATVDATFTLPLEYGAVLLVSLDGKPIATSTRMLLQVMSEDQPSGWKTSAASGMRTIESVGHGPFVVKNLEGTIALKRPDAAKLRVTALDFNGYPKGKPTLGAPIKLQADTLYYLLEK
;
A
#
# COMPACT_ATOMS: atom_id res chain seq x y z
N MET A 1 30.46 1.83 -22.90
CA MET A 1 30.99 0.90 -21.88
C MET A 1 31.41 -0.41 -22.55
N LYS A 2 32.51 -1.03 -22.09
CA LYS A 2 33.04 -2.26 -22.71
C LYS A 2 32.16 -3.47 -22.45
N GLN A 3 31.66 -3.65 -21.22
CA GLN A 3 30.78 -4.77 -20.85
C GLN A 3 29.51 -4.84 -21.72
N PHE A 4 28.91 -3.69 -22.05
CA PHE A 4 27.76 -3.67 -22.95
C PHE A 4 28.15 -4.08 -24.38
N GLY A 5 29.33 -3.67 -24.86
CA GLY A 5 29.84 -4.11 -26.15
C GLY A 5 30.15 -5.61 -26.21
N ASP A 6 30.72 -6.16 -25.13
CA ASP A 6 30.99 -7.60 -25.01
C ASP A 6 29.67 -8.40 -25.03
N TRP A 7 28.66 -7.95 -24.27
CA TRP A 7 27.32 -8.56 -24.27
C TRP A 7 26.64 -8.51 -25.64
N LEU A 8 26.74 -7.39 -26.36
CA LEU A 8 26.21 -7.27 -27.73
C LEU A 8 26.94 -8.18 -28.71
N THR A 9 28.25 -8.35 -28.53
CA THR A 9 29.05 -9.27 -29.36
C THR A 9 28.62 -10.72 -29.11
N GLU A 10 28.35 -11.10 -27.86
CA GLU A 10 27.81 -12.42 -27.53
C GLU A 10 26.42 -12.63 -28.16
N LYS A 11 25.54 -11.64 -28.06
CA LYS A 11 24.16 -11.73 -28.59
C LYS A 11 24.10 -11.74 -30.12
N TYR A 12 24.87 -10.89 -30.79
CA TYR A 12 24.78 -10.66 -32.25
C TYR A 12 25.95 -11.24 -33.04
N GLY A 13 26.93 -11.85 -32.37
CA GLY A 13 28.18 -12.37 -32.94
C GLY A 13 29.26 -11.30 -33.19
N THR A 14 28.87 -10.07 -33.54
CA THR A 14 29.80 -8.93 -33.75
C THR A 14 29.12 -7.61 -33.40
N LEU A 15 29.90 -6.60 -33.01
CA LEU A 15 29.36 -5.25 -32.80
C LEU A 15 28.76 -4.65 -34.08
N ASP A 16 29.35 -4.86 -35.25
CA ASP A 16 28.81 -4.31 -36.49
C ASP A 16 27.41 -4.84 -36.80
N LYS A 17 27.14 -6.12 -36.53
CA LYS A 17 25.79 -6.70 -36.63
C LYS A 17 24.80 -6.06 -35.66
N ALA A 18 25.22 -5.79 -34.42
CA ALA A 18 24.38 -5.10 -33.44
C ALA A 18 24.00 -3.69 -33.92
N PHE A 19 24.99 -2.89 -34.33
CA PHE A 19 24.76 -1.54 -34.85
C PHE A 19 23.94 -1.52 -36.15
N ALA A 20 24.14 -2.50 -37.04
CA ALA A 20 23.34 -2.61 -38.27
C ALA A 20 21.86 -2.91 -38.00
N GLY A 21 21.56 -3.62 -36.89
CA GLY A 21 20.19 -3.88 -36.46
C GLY A 21 19.51 -2.70 -35.76
N TRP A 22 20.28 -1.68 -35.35
CA TRP A 22 19.74 -0.51 -34.67
C TRP A 22 19.41 0.60 -35.65
N GLU A 23 18.14 1.01 -35.67
CA GLU A 23 17.65 2.16 -36.44
C GLU A 23 17.92 3.50 -35.74
N ASP A 24 19.14 3.68 -35.25
CA ASP A 24 19.51 4.90 -34.53
C ASP A 24 19.55 6.10 -35.48
N LYS A 25 18.69 7.10 -35.23
CA LYS A 25 18.63 8.34 -36.00
C LYS A 25 19.71 9.35 -35.59
N GLU A 26 20.36 9.12 -34.44
CA GLU A 26 21.31 10.03 -33.81
C GLU A 26 22.51 9.25 -33.29
N ALA A 27 23.70 9.85 -33.35
CA ALA A 27 24.88 9.29 -32.70
C ALA A 27 24.67 9.24 -31.18
N VAL A 28 24.92 8.09 -30.55
CA VAL A 28 24.83 7.93 -29.11
C VAL A 28 26.19 8.17 -28.46
N LYS A 29 26.21 9.05 -27.46
CA LYS A 29 27.44 9.40 -26.73
C LYS A 29 28.07 8.15 -26.11
N GLY A 30 29.36 7.96 -26.36
CA GLY A 30 30.14 6.86 -25.78
C GLY A 30 30.23 5.60 -26.66
N ASP A 31 29.68 5.64 -27.87
CA ASP A 31 29.95 4.64 -28.90
C ASP A 31 31.38 4.80 -29.44
N ASP A 32 32.14 3.72 -29.38
CA ASP A 32 33.47 3.57 -29.93
C ASP A 32 33.68 2.08 -30.28
N ARG A 33 33.31 1.74 -31.52
CA ARG A 33 33.31 0.35 -32.01
C ARG A 33 34.71 -0.24 -32.05
N ALA A 34 35.71 0.56 -32.41
CA ALA A 34 37.10 0.13 -32.48
C ALA A 34 37.64 -0.27 -31.10
N ALA A 35 37.24 0.46 -30.05
CA ALA A 35 37.59 0.11 -28.68
C ALA A 35 36.61 -0.89 -28.02
N GLY A 36 35.63 -1.43 -28.76
CA GLY A 36 34.61 -2.33 -28.23
C GLY A 36 33.67 -1.70 -27.19
N ARG A 37 33.53 -0.36 -27.18
CA ARG A 37 32.72 0.37 -26.22
C ARG A 37 31.41 0.81 -26.86
N VAL A 38 30.30 0.55 -26.17
CA VAL A 38 28.98 0.97 -26.63
C VAL A 38 28.30 1.83 -25.57
N GLY A 39 27.83 3.02 -25.95
CA GLY A 39 27.09 3.93 -25.10
C GLY A 39 25.64 3.46 -24.90
N PHE A 40 25.02 3.90 -23.81
CA PHE A 40 23.58 3.70 -23.63
C PHE A 40 22.81 4.77 -24.38
N THR A 41 21.68 4.38 -24.98
CA THR A 41 20.68 5.36 -25.38
C THR A 41 20.23 6.18 -24.16
N ALA A 42 19.67 7.36 -24.38
CA ALA A 42 19.12 8.16 -23.27
C ALA A 42 18.08 7.32 -22.52
N LEU A 43 18.24 7.13 -21.20
CA LEU A 43 17.48 6.12 -20.44
C LEU A 43 15.95 6.33 -20.46
N TRP A 44 15.48 7.56 -20.68
CA TRP A 44 14.06 7.84 -20.87
C TRP A 44 13.50 7.26 -22.18
N LYS A 45 14.35 7.03 -23.20
CA LYS A 45 13.98 6.37 -24.46
C LYS A 45 13.62 4.90 -24.24
N LEU A 46 14.14 4.27 -23.18
CA LEU A 46 13.91 2.85 -22.89
C LEU A 46 12.42 2.49 -22.89
N PHE A 47 11.59 3.31 -22.25
CA PHE A 47 10.15 3.05 -22.13
C PHE A 47 9.30 3.90 -23.08
N SER A 48 9.85 4.94 -23.73
CA SER A 48 9.08 5.80 -24.64
C SER A 48 9.16 5.39 -26.11
N ASP A 49 10.33 4.96 -26.60
CA ASP A 49 10.50 4.52 -27.99
C ASP A 49 10.58 2.99 -28.14
N ARG A 50 11.07 2.31 -27.10
CA ARG A 50 11.17 0.84 -26.98
C ARG A 50 11.77 0.15 -28.21
N ARG A 51 12.64 0.85 -28.97
CA ARG A 51 13.30 0.31 -30.18
C ARG A 51 14.37 -0.72 -29.81
N LEU A 52 14.92 -1.44 -30.79
CA LEU A 52 15.84 -2.55 -30.53
C LEU A 52 17.04 -2.16 -29.63
N ARG A 53 17.67 -1.00 -29.85
CA ARG A 53 18.74 -0.51 -28.96
C ARG A 53 18.27 -0.25 -27.52
N SER A 54 17.05 0.26 -27.37
CA SER A 54 16.41 0.48 -26.08
C SER A 54 16.11 -0.86 -25.38
N GLN A 55 15.59 -1.85 -26.11
CA GLN A 55 15.38 -3.21 -25.62
C GLN A 55 16.68 -3.88 -25.18
N ASP A 56 17.74 -3.78 -26.00
CA ASP A 56 19.08 -4.29 -25.68
C ASP A 56 19.67 -3.61 -24.45
N THR A 57 19.56 -2.28 -24.35
CA THR A 57 20.04 -1.52 -23.20
C THR A 57 19.30 -1.94 -21.93
N ALA A 58 17.97 -2.03 -21.95
CA ALA A 58 17.17 -2.45 -20.80
C ALA A 58 17.47 -3.89 -20.40
N THR A 59 17.61 -4.80 -21.38
CA THR A 59 17.96 -6.21 -21.15
C THR A 59 19.33 -6.35 -20.52
N PHE A 60 20.34 -5.64 -21.04
CA PHE A 60 21.69 -5.65 -20.48
C PHE A 60 21.70 -5.15 -19.03
N LEU A 61 21.04 -4.02 -18.75
CA LEU A 61 20.96 -3.46 -17.40
C LEU A 61 20.25 -4.40 -16.41
N ALA A 62 19.11 -4.96 -16.81
CA ALA A 62 18.35 -5.89 -15.96
C ALA A 62 19.11 -7.20 -15.73
N THR A 63 19.79 -7.73 -16.75
CA THR A 63 20.63 -8.94 -16.63
C THR A 63 21.81 -8.68 -15.71
N ASN A 64 22.48 -7.54 -15.86
CA ASN A 64 23.59 -7.16 -14.98
C ASN A 64 23.14 -7.03 -13.51
N MET A 65 21.98 -6.42 -13.28
CA MET A 65 21.36 -6.33 -11.95
C MET A 65 21.00 -7.71 -11.39
N LYS A 66 20.43 -8.58 -12.22
CA LYS A 66 20.11 -9.96 -11.83
C LYS A 66 21.36 -10.75 -11.44
N THR A 67 22.41 -10.70 -12.25
CA THR A 67 23.69 -11.37 -11.95
C THR A 67 24.27 -10.89 -10.63
N PHE A 68 24.20 -9.58 -10.36
CA PHE A 68 24.65 -9.03 -9.08
C PHE A 68 23.81 -9.53 -7.90
N TYR A 69 22.48 -9.52 -8.02
CA TYR A 69 21.59 -10.01 -6.95
C TYR A 69 21.75 -11.51 -6.71
N ASP A 70 21.75 -12.34 -7.75
CA ASP A 70 21.91 -13.79 -7.62
C ASP A 70 23.29 -14.12 -7.02
N GLY A 71 24.36 -13.45 -7.46
CA GLY A 71 25.71 -13.62 -6.93
C GLY A 71 25.84 -13.17 -5.47
N THR A 72 25.25 -12.04 -5.10
CA THR A 72 25.25 -11.53 -3.72
C THR A 72 24.41 -12.42 -2.81
N TYR A 73 23.25 -12.87 -3.28
CA TYR A 73 22.42 -13.83 -2.56
C TYR A 73 23.19 -15.11 -2.28
N LYS A 74 23.84 -15.69 -3.29
CA LYS A 74 24.69 -16.87 -3.14
C LYS A 74 25.80 -16.64 -2.09
N PHE A 75 26.54 -15.53 -2.21
CA PHE A 75 27.59 -15.19 -1.26
C PHE A 75 27.05 -15.09 0.18
N LEU A 76 25.91 -14.42 0.39
CA LEU A 76 25.30 -14.29 1.71
C LEU A 76 24.83 -15.65 2.26
N LYS A 77 24.13 -16.44 1.45
CA LYS A 77 23.44 -17.65 1.92
C LYS A 77 24.35 -18.88 1.99
N GLU A 78 25.24 -19.05 1.01
CA GLU A 78 26.11 -20.21 0.86
C GLU A 78 27.49 -19.97 1.48
N ASP A 79 28.17 -18.87 1.11
CA ASP A 79 29.56 -18.63 1.53
C ASP A 79 29.64 -18.12 2.99
N LEU A 80 28.72 -17.23 3.39
CA LEU A 80 28.66 -16.70 4.76
C LEU A 80 27.65 -17.42 5.66
N GLY A 81 26.72 -18.21 5.09
CA GLY A 81 25.73 -18.97 5.85
C GLY A 81 24.61 -18.16 6.51
N VAL A 82 24.31 -16.95 6.01
CA VAL A 82 23.26 -16.06 6.54
C VAL A 82 21.90 -16.76 6.55
N LYS A 83 21.21 -16.72 7.70
CA LYS A 83 19.91 -17.39 7.91
C LYS A 83 18.70 -16.47 7.76
N SER A 84 18.88 -15.16 7.84
CA SER A 84 17.80 -14.20 7.60
C SER A 84 17.33 -14.27 6.14
N ALA A 85 16.10 -13.80 5.92
CA ALA A 85 15.58 -13.61 4.59
C ALA A 85 16.33 -12.48 3.88
N VAL A 86 16.58 -12.65 2.58
CA VAL A 86 17.25 -11.66 1.71
C VAL A 86 16.33 -11.37 0.53
N TYR A 87 16.19 -10.10 0.18
CA TYR A 87 15.52 -9.62 -1.03
C TYR A 87 16.48 -8.71 -1.81
N GLY A 88 16.18 -8.40 -3.07
CA GLY A 88 17.04 -7.53 -3.89
C GLY A 88 16.75 -6.05 -3.69
N SER A 89 15.69 -5.55 -4.30
CA SER A 89 15.32 -4.14 -4.39
C SER A 89 13.85 -3.93 -4.06
N ASN A 90 13.62 -2.94 -3.20
CA ASN A 90 12.32 -2.35 -2.89
C ASN A 90 11.98 -1.15 -3.78
N TRP A 91 12.91 -0.77 -4.67
CA TRP A 91 12.85 0.49 -5.42
C TRP A 91 11.85 0.44 -6.57
N ILE A 92 11.45 1.63 -7.04
CA ILE A 92 10.54 1.81 -8.17
C ILE A 92 11.31 2.22 -9.44
N THR A 93 10.78 1.88 -10.60
CA THR A 93 11.42 2.19 -11.88
C THR A 93 10.84 3.45 -12.53
N ALA A 94 11.49 4.03 -13.55
CA ALA A 94 10.94 5.20 -14.26
C ALA A 94 9.64 4.89 -15.05
N SER A 95 9.34 3.61 -15.28
CA SER A 95 8.10 3.17 -15.90
C SER A 95 7.61 1.88 -15.23
N PRO A 96 6.52 1.94 -14.45
CA PRO A 96 5.98 0.76 -13.80
C PRO A 96 5.44 -0.28 -14.80
N GLN A 97 5.04 0.15 -16.00
CA GLN A 97 4.55 -0.75 -17.04
C GLN A 97 5.68 -1.53 -17.71
N TYR A 98 6.76 -0.86 -18.13
CA TYR A 98 7.79 -1.47 -18.98
C TYR A 98 9.03 -1.91 -18.22
N LEU A 99 9.42 -1.17 -17.18
CA LEU A 99 10.68 -1.40 -16.48
C LEU A 99 10.50 -2.12 -15.14
N ALA A 100 9.39 -1.94 -14.43
CA ALA A 100 9.19 -2.65 -13.16
C ALA A 100 9.14 -4.19 -13.32
N PRO A 101 8.59 -4.78 -14.39
CA PRO A 101 8.67 -6.22 -14.59
C PRO A 101 10.10 -6.74 -14.75
N LEU A 102 10.99 -5.96 -15.39
CA LEU A 102 12.41 -6.29 -15.51
C LEU A 102 13.12 -6.19 -14.16
N ASP A 103 12.83 -5.15 -13.37
CA ASP A 103 13.32 -5.03 -12.00
C ASP A 103 12.86 -6.23 -11.16
N LYS A 104 11.55 -6.52 -11.11
CA LYS A 104 11.05 -7.66 -10.33
C LYS A 104 11.58 -8.99 -10.85
N TRP A 105 11.85 -9.12 -12.15
CA TRP A 105 12.48 -10.32 -12.71
C TRP A 105 13.92 -10.50 -12.22
N SER A 106 14.69 -9.43 -12.06
CA SER A 106 16.04 -9.53 -11.49
C SER A 106 16.04 -9.94 -10.02
N ASN A 107 14.92 -9.76 -9.32
CA ASN A 107 14.76 -10.08 -7.89
C ASN A 107 14.33 -11.54 -7.63
N VAL A 108 13.90 -12.29 -8.64
CA VAL A 108 13.32 -13.65 -8.44
C VAL A 108 14.29 -14.68 -7.85
N GLY A 109 15.59 -14.41 -7.82
CA GLY A 109 16.58 -15.27 -7.16
C GLY A 109 16.54 -15.19 -5.63
N ALA A 110 15.97 -14.13 -5.07
CA ALA A 110 16.00 -13.87 -3.63
C ALA A 110 14.83 -14.55 -2.87
N ASP A 111 14.80 -14.46 -1.54
CA ASP A 111 13.85 -15.18 -0.68
C ASP A 111 12.40 -14.65 -0.80
N PHE A 112 12.24 -13.34 -0.96
CA PHE A 112 10.93 -12.67 -1.02
C PHE A 112 10.98 -11.42 -1.90
N MET A 113 9.80 -10.87 -2.18
CA MET A 113 9.61 -9.64 -2.97
C MET A 113 9.22 -8.50 -2.06
N ASP A 114 9.78 -7.31 -2.32
CA ASP A 114 9.46 -6.12 -1.55
C ASP A 114 9.15 -4.91 -2.44
N ARG A 115 8.40 -3.97 -1.88
CA ARG A 115 8.16 -2.62 -2.41
C ARG A 115 7.88 -1.64 -1.28
N HIS A 116 8.07 -0.36 -1.56
CA HIS A 116 7.61 0.72 -0.70
C HIS A 116 6.38 1.42 -1.32
N GLY A 117 5.56 2.07 -0.49
CA GLY A 117 4.43 2.86 -0.99
C GLY A 117 3.86 3.84 0.03
N TYR A 118 3.61 5.06 -0.43
CA TYR A 118 3.14 6.18 0.39
C TYR A 118 1.86 6.78 -0.17
N PHE A 119 0.88 7.03 0.69
CA PHE A 119 -0.30 7.80 0.33
C PHE A 119 -0.22 9.17 0.98
N GLY A 120 -0.02 10.20 0.15
CA GLY A 120 0.02 11.59 0.57
C GLY A 120 -1.19 12.37 0.09
N ALA A 121 -1.51 13.44 0.83
CA ALA A 121 -2.39 14.49 0.36
C ALA A 121 -1.56 15.61 -0.29
N PRO A 122 -2.17 16.54 -1.05
CA PRO A 122 -1.46 17.69 -1.60
C PRO A 122 -0.74 18.43 -0.47
N HIS A 123 0.58 18.59 -0.60
CA HIS A 123 1.41 19.30 0.36
C HIS A 123 2.59 19.94 -0.37
N THR A 124 2.75 21.26 -0.20
CA THR A 124 3.72 22.05 -0.94
C THR A 124 4.43 23.03 -0.03
N GLY A 125 5.74 23.13 -0.22
CA GLY A 125 6.63 24.00 0.54
C GLY A 125 8.10 23.66 0.26
N PRO A 126 9.06 24.50 0.70
CA PRO A 126 10.47 24.30 0.38
C PRO A 126 11.01 22.94 0.85
N THR A 127 10.57 22.48 2.03
CA THR A 127 11.02 21.25 2.70
C THR A 127 9.94 20.14 2.73
N SER A 128 8.80 20.39 2.08
CA SER A 128 7.58 19.55 2.10
C SER A 128 7.78 18.04 1.90
N GLY A 129 8.83 17.66 1.17
CA GLY A 129 9.13 16.26 0.93
C GLY A 129 9.60 15.50 2.18
N TYR A 130 10.31 16.16 3.10
CA TYR A 130 10.91 15.50 4.28
C TYR A 130 10.48 16.10 5.61
N ALA A 131 9.81 17.27 5.60
CA ALA A 131 9.38 17.97 6.80
C ALA A 131 7.99 18.58 6.61
N ILE A 132 7.38 18.94 7.73
CA ILE A 132 6.15 19.73 7.80
C ILE A 132 6.52 21.02 8.53
N SER A 133 6.33 22.16 7.88
CA SER A 133 6.83 23.45 8.35
C SER A 133 5.73 24.51 8.37
N PRO A 134 5.77 25.48 9.29
CA PRO A 134 4.96 26.68 9.16
C PRO A 134 5.20 27.37 7.80
N GLY A 135 4.12 27.78 7.15
CA GLY A 135 4.14 28.35 5.79
C GLY A 135 3.88 27.33 4.68
N ASP A 136 4.02 26.02 4.93
CA ASP A 136 3.64 25.00 3.96
C ASP A 136 2.12 25.04 3.71
N GLN A 137 1.71 24.70 2.49
CA GLN A 137 0.30 24.58 2.10
C GLN A 137 -0.08 23.12 1.94
N TYR A 138 -1.28 22.74 2.38
CA TYR A 138 -1.79 21.39 2.18
C TYR A 138 -3.32 21.35 2.10
N ASP A 139 -3.86 20.21 1.64
CA ASP A 139 -5.28 19.85 1.76
C ASP A 139 -5.41 18.39 2.22
N ASP A 140 -6.61 17.94 2.58
CA ASP A 140 -6.88 16.55 2.91
C ASP A 140 -7.22 15.73 1.66
N ARG A 141 -6.87 14.44 1.67
CA ARG A 141 -7.17 13.51 0.59
C ARG A 141 -7.54 12.15 1.14
N SER A 142 -8.63 11.55 0.64
CA SER A 142 -9.08 10.23 1.11
C SER A 142 -8.65 9.13 0.15
N ALA A 143 -7.93 8.13 0.68
CA ALA A 143 -7.60 6.91 -0.04
C ALA A 143 -8.88 6.12 -0.38
N LEU A 144 -9.86 6.13 0.53
CA LEU A 144 -11.10 5.37 0.38
C LEU A 144 -12.01 5.90 -0.73
N LEU A 145 -11.94 7.19 -1.05
CA LEU A 145 -12.65 7.80 -2.18
C LEU A 145 -11.91 7.68 -3.51
N PHE A 146 -10.71 7.10 -3.53
CA PHE A 146 -9.77 7.23 -4.66
C PHE A 146 -9.62 8.67 -5.13
N SER A 147 -9.56 9.60 -4.18
CA SER A 147 -9.47 11.03 -4.50
C SER A 147 -8.26 11.28 -5.42
N PRO A 148 -8.39 12.12 -6.45
CA PRO A 148 -7.27 12.44 -7.33
C PRO A 148 -6.14 13.16 -6.57
N ASP A 149 -4.95 13.21 -7.16
CA ASP A 149 -3.84 14.02 -6.64
C ASP A 149 -4.12 15.53 -6.80
N LYS A 150 -4.87 15.92 -7.82
CA LYS A 150 -5.30 17.31 -8.06
C LYS A 150 -6.81 17.40 -8.17
N PRO A 151 -7.44 18.42 -7.56
CA PRO A 151 -8.87 18.66 -7.72
C PRO A 151 -9.26 18.75 -9.21
N GLY A 152 -10.28 17.99 -9.62
CA GLY A 152 -10.78 17.95 -11.00
C GLY A 152 -10.21 16.83 -11.87
N ASP A 153 -9.12 16.18 -11.45
CA ASP A 153 -8.59 15.01 -12.16
C ASP A 153 -9.46 13.76 -11.90
N PRO A 154 -9.38 12.72 -12.75
CA PRO A 154 -10.08 11.45 -12.54
C PRO A 154 -9.68 10.74 -11.24
N GLU A 155 -10.55 9.84 -10.76
CA GLU A 155 -10.24 8.97 -9.60
C GLU A 155 -8.88 8.29 -9.76
N ASN A 156 -8.08 8.32 -8.70
CA ASN A 156 -6.76 7.71 -8.68
C ASN A 156 -6.82 6.37 -7.91
N TYR A 157 -6.84 5.26 -8.65
CA TYR A 157 -6.84 3.90 -8.10
C TYR A 157 -5.45 3.39 -7.64
N SER A 158 -4.49 4.29 -7.45
CA SER A 158 -3.13 4.00 -6.99
C SER A 158 -3.06 4.04 -5.47
N LEU A 159 -3.14 2.89 -4.80
CA LEU A 159 -3.01 2.79 -3.34
C LEU A 159 -1.79 1.97 -2.91
N PRO A 160 -1.03 2.37 -1.87
CA PRO A 160 0.13 1.63 -1.38
C PRO A 160 -0.15 0.17 -1.06
N LEU A 161 -1.35 -0.11 -0.55
CA LEU A 161 -1.81 -1.43 -0.15
C LEU A 161 -2.14 -2.37 -1.32
N PHE A 162 -2.16 -1.90 -2.57
CA PHE A 162 -2.36 -2.75 -3.73
C PHE A 162 -1.06 -3.43 -4.11
N ASP A 163 -1.00 -4.73 -3.83
CA ASP A 163 0.20 -5.53 -3.88
C ASP A 163 0.11 -6.61 -4.97
N ILE A 164 1.15 -6.67 -5.81
CA ILE A 164 1.26 -7.70 -6.84
C ILE A 164 2.16 -8.80 -6.29
N LEU A 165 1.65 -10.02 -6.25
CA LEU A 165 2.46 -11.17 -5.84
C LEU A 165 3.25 -11.70 -7.04
N TYR A 166 4.58 -11.78 -6.91
CA TYR A 166 5.45 -12.25 -8.00
C TYR A 166 5.95 -13.67 -7.78
N ASN A 167 5.84 -14.50 -8.82
CA ASN A 167 6.43 -15.85 -8.89
C ASN A 167 6.15 -16.73 -7.65
N ASN A 168 4.97 -16.56 -7.02
CA ASN A 168 4.56 -17.24 -5.79
C ASN A 168 5.53 -17.09 -4.60
N LYS A 169 6.33 -16.02 -4.58
CA LYS A 169 7.17 -15.67 -3.42
C LYS A 169 6.36 -14.94 -2.36
N PRO A 170 6.83 -14.99 -1.09
CA PRO A 170 6.32 -14.08 -0.08
C PRO A 170 6.46 -12.62 -0.55
N SER A 171 5.47 -11.79 -0.24
CA SER A 171 5.42 -10.37 -0.61
C SER A 171 5.40 -9.50 0.64
N THR A 172 6.25 -8.49 0.69
CA THR A 172 6.32 -7.53 1.80
C THR A 172 6.19 -6.11 1.30
N ILE A 173 5.74 -5.23 2.20
CA ILE A 173 5.81 -3.78 2.01
C ILE A 173 6.61 -3.19 3.19
N THR A 174 7.93 -3.06 3.05
CA THR A 174 8.81 -2.62 4.15
C THR A 174 8.79 -1.12 4.43
N GLU A 175 8.10 -0.32 3.62
CA GLU A 175 7.70 1.03 3.99
C GLU A 175 6.28 1.31 3.49
N ILE A 176 5.33 1.47 4.41
CA ILE A 176 3.97 1.94 4.11
C ILE A 176 3.54 3.08 5.04
N ASN A 177 2.99 4.16 4.49
CA ASN A 177 2.42 5.24 5.29
C ASN A 177 1.28 5.99 4.59
N HIS A 178 0.29 6.43 5.36
CA HIS A 178 -0.55 7.58 5.00
C HIS A 178 0.13 8.83 5.57
N THR A 179 0.94 9.50 4.75
CA THR A 179 1.87 10.53 5.21
C THR A 179 1.14 11.80 5.63
N PRO A 180 1.46 12.36 6.80
CA PRO A 180 1.04 13.71 7.17
C PRO A 180 1.58 14.81 6.23
N PRO A 181 0.97 16.00 6.20
CA PRO A 181 -0.28 16.34 6.86
C PRO A 181 -1.49 15.79 6.08
N ASN A 182 -2.37 15.05 6.77
CA ASN A 182 -3.64 14.57 6.23
C ASN A 182 -4.52 14.14 7.41
N ARG A 183 -5.78 14.56 7.47
CA ARG A 183 -6.72 14.12 8.52
C ARG A 183 -7.22 12.70 8.32
N PHE A 184 -7.29 12.23 7.07
CA PHE A 184 -7.89 10.94 6.70
C PHE A 184 -6.88 9.79 6.82
N ARG A 185 -6.34 9.56 8.02
CA ARG A 185 -5.34 8.50 8.29
C ARG A 185 -5.88 7.31 9.08
N ALA A 186 -7.07 7.45 9.68
CA ALA A 186 -7.66 6.41 10.54
C ALA A 186 -7.96 5.10 9.80
N ASP A 187 -8.06 5.12 8.48
CA ASP A 187 -8.32 3.93 7.66
C ASP A 187 -7.12 2.99 7.54
N GLN A 188 -5.90 3.52 7.58
CA GLN A 188 -4.70 2.82 7.13
C GLN A 188 -4.48 1.50 7.88
N PRO A 189 -4.48 1.45 9.23
CA PRO A 189 -4.15 0.21 9.93
C PRO A 189 -5.17 -0.90 9.65
N LEU A 190 -6.47 -0.56 9.62
CA LEU A 190 -7.53 -1.52 9.35
C LEU A 190 -7.55 -1.95 7.87
N ALA A 191 -7.41 -1.01 6.93
CA ALA A 191 -7.36 -1.30 5.51
C ALA A 191 -6.17 -2.22 5.17
N ASN A 192 -4.97 -1.90 5.67
CA ASN A 192 -3.78 -2.73 5.44
C ASN A 192 -3.95 -4.13 6.03
N ALA A 193 -4.46 -4.25 7.27
CA ALA A 193 -4.66 -5.55 7.90
C ALA A 193 -5.68 -6.41 7.14
N ALA A 194 -6.83 -5.85 6.77
CA ALA A 194 -7.90 -6.59 6.12
C ALA A 194 -7.59 -6.93 4.66
N TYR A 195 -7.19 -5.92 3.86
CA TYR A 195 -6.91 -6.12 2.44
C TYR A 195 -5.56 -6.77 2.18
N GLY A 196 -4.59 -6.62 3.09
CA GLY A 196 -3.33 -7.36 3.01
C GLY A 196 -3.55 -8.87 3.13
N LEU A 197 -4.40 -9.31 4.07
CA LEU A 197 -4.81 -10.71 4.16
C LEU A 197 -5.53 -11.18 2.90
N LEU A 198 -6.48 -10.39 2.39
CA LEU A 198 -7.22 -10.70 1.16
C LEU A 198 -6.26 -10.89 -0.02
N GLN A 199 -5.32 -9.97 -0.21
CA GLN A 199 -4.38 -9.96 -1.33
C GLN A 199 -3.24 -10.96 -1.16
N GLY A 200 -2.96 -11.39 0.06
CA GLY A 200 -1.86 -12.30 0.38
C GLY A 200 -0.51 -11.60 0.54
N THR A 201 -0.50 -10.33 0.98
CA THR A 201 0.72 -9.66 1.43
C THR A 201 1.15 -10.26 2.77
N ASP A 202 2.41 -10.70 2.89
CA ASP A 202 2.95 -11.44 4.03
C ASP A 202 3.52 -10.55 5.15
N ALA A 203 3.88 -9.30 4.86
CA ALA A 203 4.23 -8.33 5.90
C ALA A 203 4.04 -6.87 5.50
N PHE A 204 3.73 -6.03 6.50
CA PHE A 204 3.77 -4.56 6.40
C PHE A 204 4.67 -3.98 7.48
N PHE A 205 5.48 -2.99 7.10
CA PHE A 205 6.29 -2.21 8.02
C PHE A 205 5.89 -0.75 7.88
N PHE A 206 5.27 -0.21 8.93
CA PHE A 206 4.77 1.17 8.94
C PHE A 206 5.95 2.12 9.11
N PHE A 207 6.18 2.98 8.12
CA PHE A 207 7.30 3.92 8.11
C PHE A 207 6.84 5.33 8.51
N ALA A 208 7.38 5.96 9.55
CA ALA A 208 8.53 5.62 10.38
C ALA A 208 8.31 5.95 11.85
N SER A 209 9.05 5.26 12.70
CA SER A 209 9.15 5.51 14.13
C SER A 209 10.61 5.79 14.46
N GLY A 210 10.89 6.98 15.01
CA GLY A 210 12.23 7.36 15.53
C GLY A 210 12.32 7.30 17.06
N THR A 211 11.24 6.91 17.74
CA THR A 211 11.13 6.91 19.21
C THR A 211 10.39 5.66 19.69
N PRO A 212 10.78 5.06 20.83
CA PRO A 212 10.04 3.96 21.43
C PRO A 212 8.67 4.40 21.99
N GLY A 213 8.44 5.69 22.21
CA GLY A 213 7.20 6.25 22.76
C GLY A 213 6.22 6.75 21.71
N TRP A 214 5.29 7.61 22.15
CA TRP A 214 4.52 8.48 21.27
C TRP A 214 5.43 9.59 20.74
N GLU A 215 5.19 10.03 19.52
CA GLU A 215 5.87 11.20 18.98
C GLU A 215 5.40 12.49 19.69
N GLY A 216 6.34 13.41 19.88
CA GLY A 216 6.06 14.73 20.46
C GLY A 216 5.68 15.79 19.42
N THR A 217 5.89 15.52 18.13
CA THR A 217 5.56 16.41 17.02
C THR A 217 5.11 15.57 15.82
N LEU A 218 4.33 16.16 14.91
CA LEU A 218 3.90 15.48 13.70
C LEU A 218 5.02 15.53 12.65
N GLY A 219 5.76 14.43 12.49
CA GLY A 219 6.72 14.27 11.42
C GLY A 219 6.06 13.93 10.08
N LYS A 220 6.73 14.24 8.95
CA LYS A 220 6.27 13.91 7.59
C LYS A 220 5.94 12.43 7.40
N PHE A 221 6.64 11.56 8.13
CA PHE A 221 6.46 10.11 8.08
C PHE A 221 6.03 9.53 9.43
N GLY A 222 5.65 10.34 10.42
CA GLY A 222 5.40 9.85 11.78
C GLY A 222 4.25 8.84 11.87
N VAL A 223 4.52 7.64 12.41
CA VAL A 223 3.48 6.62 12.66
C VAL A 223 3.24 6.35 14.15
N ARG A 224 4.08 6.87 15.06
CA ARG A 224 3.87 6.77 16.51
C ARG A 224 2.92 7.86 17.02
N THR A 225 1.82 8.07 16.30
CA THR A 225 0.73 8.96 16.70
C THR A 225 -0.51 8.12 17.07
N PRO A 226 -1.45 8.66 17.88
CA PRO A 226 -2.65 7.93 18.26
C PRO A 226 -3.42 7.35 17.08
N VAL A 227 -3.61 8.10 15.98
CA VAL A 227 -4.43 7.63 14.84
C VAL A 227 -3.85 6.40 14.15
N THR A 228 -2.53 6.21 14.16
CA THR A 228 -1.88 5.06 13.51
C THR A 228 -1.54 3.97 14.53
N ALA A 229 -0.62 4.24 15.46
CA ALA A 229 -0.13 3.24 16.40
C ALA A 229 -1.18 2.84 17.45
N GLY A 230 -2.11 3.73 17.81
CA GLY A 230 -3.23 3.43 18.70
C GLY A 230 -4.26 2.47 18.10
N GLN A 231 -4.08 2.05 16.84
CA GLN A 231 -4.93 1.04 16.21
C GLN A 231 -4.24 -0.31 16.03
N PHE A 232 -2.95 -0.40 16.33
CA PHE A 232 -2.18 -1.63 16.12
C PHE A 232 -2.66 -2.83 16.95
N PRO A 233 -3.13 -2.70 18.21
CA PRO A 233 -3.59 -3.88 18.96
C PRO A 233 -4.67 -4.68 18.21
N GLY A 234 -5.75 -4.02 17.77
CA GLY A 234 -6.81 -4.68 17.02
C GLY A 234 -6.40 -5.08 15.59
N ALA A 235 -5.72 -4.17 14.86
CA ALA A 235 -5.32 -4.43 13.48
C ALA A 235 -4.27 -5.56 13.37
N ALA A 236 -3.31 -5.62 14.29
CA ALA A 236 -2.31 -6.69 14.33
C ALA A 236 -2.92 -8.03 14.72
N LEU A 237 -3.92 -8.06 15.62
CA LEU A 237 -4.68 -9.28 15.91
C LEU A 237 -5.43 -9.77 14.68
N LEU A 238 -6.15 -8.88 13.99
CA LEU A 238 -6.85 -9.20 12.74
C LEU A 238 -5.89 -9.82 11.73
N TYR A 239 -4.75 -9.16 11.48
CA TYR A 239 -3.77 -9.59 10.49
C TYR A 239 -3.06 -10.89 10.89
N ARG A 240 -2.40 -10.91 12.05
CA ARG A 240 -1.51 -12.01 12.46
C ARG A 240 -2.26 -13.31 12.78
N GLN A 241 -3.54 -13.23 13.13
CA GLN A 241 -4.37 -14.42 13.34
C GLN A 241 -5.17 -14.84 12.10
N GLY A 242 -5.05 -14.12 10.98
CA GLY A 242 -5.76 -14.44 9.75
C GLY A 242 -7.28 -14.35 9.89
N LEU A 243 -7.79 -13.35 10.62
CA LEU A 243 -9.23 -13.25 10.93
C LEU A 243 -10.08 -12.84 9.72
N VAL A 244 -9.46 -12.43 8.62
CA VAL A 244 -10.04 -12.27 7.29
C VAL A 244 -9.43 -13.34 6.38
N LYS A 245 -10.26 -14.02 5.59
CA LYS A 245 -9.80 -15.07 4.68
C LYS A 245 -8.98 -14.49 3.53
N PRO A 246 -7.87 -15.16 3.14
CA PRO A 246 -7.21 -14.87 1.89
C PRO A 246 -8.15 -15.04 0.70
N GLY A 247 -8.05 -14.14 -0.27
CA GLY A 247 -8.83 -14.22 -1.50
C GLY A 247 -8.31 -15.29 -2.45
N PRO A 248 -9.13 -15.73 -3.43
CA PRO A 248 -8.63 -16.46 -4.59
C PRO A 248 -7.76 -15.54 -5.46
N THR A 249 -6.99 -16.13 -6.38
CA THR A 249 -6.36 -15.36 -7.46
C THR A 249 -7.43 -14.91 -8.44
N VAL A 250 -7.65 -13.61 -8.51
CA VAL A 250 -8.65 -12.98 -9.37
C VAL A 250 -8.05 -12.49 -10.69
N ALA A 251 -6.75 -12.21 -10.69
CA ALA A 251 -5.99 -11.90 -11.89
C ALA A 251 -4.58 -12.48 -11.78
N GLU A 252 -4.11 -13.09 -12.86
CA GLU A 252 -2.78 -13.63 -13.03
C GLU A 252 -2.26 -13.20 -14.39
N ALA A 253 -1.05 -12.66 -14.43
CA ALA A 253 -0.33 -12.32 -15.64
C ALA A 253 0.94 -13.16 -15.73
N ASN A 254 1.28 -13.67 -16.91
CA ASN A 254 2.54 -14.34 -17.19
C ASN A 254 3.31 -13.51 -18.21
N LEU A 255 4.59 -13.25 -17.94
CA LEU A 255 5.50 -12.56 -18.84
C LEU A 255 6.72 -13.46 -19.07
N SER A 256 6.93 -13.87 -20.32
CA SER A 256 8.13 -14.61 -20.70
C SER A 256 9.38 -13.73 -20.64
N VAL A 257 10.57 -14.33 -20.65
CA VAL A 257 11.81 -13.55 -20.79
C VAL A 257 11.82 -12.77 -22.13
N GLY A 258 11.22 -13.34 -23.18
CA GLY A 258 11.00 -12.63 -24.44
C GLY A 258 10.18 -11.36 -24.25
N ASP A 259 9.01 -11.46 -23.62
CA ASP A 259 8.12 -10.31 -23.37
C ASP A 259 8.82 -9.20 -22.55
N LEU A 260 9.60 -9.60 -21.54
CA LEU A 260 10.37 -8.68 -20.70
C LEU A 260 11.46 -7.95 -21.49
N THR A 261 12.24 -8.69 -22.26
CA THR A 261 13.40 -8.16 -23.00
C THR A 261 13.01 -7.33 -24.21
N THR A 262 11.85 -7.60 -24.83
CA THR A 262 11.27 -6.76 -25.88
C THR A 262 10.44 -5.60 -25.34
N LEU A 263 10.38 -5.41 -24.02
CA LEU A 263 9.62 -4.34 -23.36
C LEU A 263 8.15 -4.32 -23.78
N LYS A 264 7.51 -5.50 -23.84
CA LYS A 264 6.08 -5.63 -24.17
C LYS A 264 5.17 -4.88 -23.19
N GLY A 265 5.63 -4.75 -21.95
CA GLY A 265 4.92 -4.10 -20.86
C GLY A 265 4.01 -5.04 -20.08
N ALA A 266 3.83 -4.74 -18.80
CA ALA A 266 2.94 -5.50 -17.93
C ALA A 266 1.46 -5.13 -18.15
N PRO A 267 0.55 -6.12 -18.08
CA PRO A 267 -0.90 -5.91 -18.18
C PRO A 267 -1.54 -5.38 -16.88
N VAL A 268 -0.77 -5.29 -15.81
CA VAL A 268 -1.10 -4.70 -14.52
C VAL A 268 0.15 -4.07 -13.93
N THR A 269 0.01 -2.93 -13.27
CA THR A 269 1.14 -2.24 -12.62
C THR A 269 0.86 -2.06 -11.15
N ALA A 270 1.86 -2.39 -10.32
CA ALA A 270 1.79 -2.01 -8.92
C ALA A 270 1.92 -0.48 -8.84
N PRO A 271 1.09 0.18 -8.04
CA PRO A 271 1.15 1.62 -7.90
C PRO A 271 2.47 2.05 -7.23
N GLN A 272 3.19 2.99 -7.85
CA GLN A 272 4.53 3.39 -7.39
C GLN A 272 4.49 4.22 -6.11
N ASN A 273 3.45 5.04 -5.93
CA ASN A 273 3.14 5.74 -4.68
C ASN A 273 4.37 6.39 -4.02
N LEU A 274 5.05 7.22 -4.80
CA LEU A 274 6.24 7.96 -4.38
C LEU A 274 5.87 9.00 -3.32
N ASP A 275 6.76 9.21 -2.34
CA ASP A 275 6.72 10.42 -1.52
C ASP A 275 7.17 11.66 -2.33
N GLU A 276 6.88 12.83 -1.77
CA GLU A 276 7.18 14.15 -2.36
C GLU A 276 8.67 14.43 -2.61
N LEU A 277 9.61 13.79 -1.90
CA LEU A 277 11.05 13.92 -2.21
C LEU A 277 11.36 13.23 -3.50
N ARG A 278 10.91 11.97 -3.58
CA ARG A 278 11.17 11.11 -4.73
C ARG A 278 10.43 11.61 -5.97
N LEU A 279 9.26 12.25 -5.80
CA LEU A 279 8.57 12.96 -6.88
C LEU A 279 9.37 14.15 -7.45
N LYS A 280 10.19 14.85 -6.65
CA LYS A 280 10.99 15.99 -7.13
C LYS A 280 12.18 15.55 -7.99
N ASP A 281 12.71 14.34 -7.76
CA ASP A 281 13.77 13.74 -8.56
C ASP A 281 13.28 13.21 -9.91
N VAL A 282 11.95 13.13 -10.08
CA VAL A 282 11.31 12.82 -11.36
C VAL A 282 11.27 14.10 -12.22
N PRO A 283 11.95 14.14 -13.37
CA PRO A 283 11.86 15.30 -14.25
C PRO A 283 10.41 15.48 -14.74
N GLY A 284 9.88 16.71 -14.65
CA GLY A 284 8.50 17.01 -15.04
C GLY A 284 8.14 16.47 -16.43
N GLY A 285 7.06 15.69 -16.52
CA GLY A 285 6.59 15.07 -17.76
C GLY A 285 7.35 13.84 -18.23
N ARG A 286 8.19 13.21 -17.39
CA ARG A 286 9.03 12.05 -17.78
C ARG A 286 8.74 10.72 -17.10
N ILE A 287 7.78 10.63 -16.16
CA ILE A 287 7.13 9.32 -15.90
C ILE A 287 6.12 9.13 -17.02
N ALA A 288 6.26 8.03 -17.76
CA ALA A 288 5.18 7.62 -18.64
C ALA A 288 4.01 7.21 -17.73
N GLU A 289 2.90 7.95 -17.81
CA GLU A 289 1.60 7.42 -17.40
C GLU A 289 1.45 6.04 -18.03
N PRO A 290 1.00 5.01 -17.27
CA PRO A 290 0.72 3.71 -17.85
C PRO A 290 -0.13 3.93 -19.12
N GLU A 291 0.34 3.43 -20.26
CA GLU A 291 -0.53 3.40 -21.43
C GLU A 291 -1.78 2.61 -21.05
N ARG A 292 -2.94 2.93 -21.64
CA ARG A 292 -4.26 2.30 -21.39
C ARG A 292 -4.33 0.81 -21.78
N LEU A 293 -3.21 0.10 -21.74
CA LEU A 293 -3.01 -1.33 -21.92
C LEU A 293 -3.10 -2.11 -20.60
N SER A 294 -3.48 -1.48 -19.47
CA SER A 294 -3.82 -2.23 -18.26
C SER A 294 -5.10 -3.05 -18.50
N SER A 295 -4.94 -4.30 -18.96
CA SER A 295 -6.07 -5.20 -19.19
C SER A 295 -6.70 -5.70 -17.87
N ILE A 296 -5.95 -5.63 -16.76
CA ILE A 296 -6.47 -5.97 -15.43
C ILE A 296 -6.99 -4.69 -14.77
N ASP A 297 -8.26 -4.74 -14.38
CA ASP A 297 -8.92 -3.66 -13.66
C ASP A 297 -8.17 -3.35 -12.35
N PRO A 298 -7.76 -2.09 -12.09
CA PRO A 298 -7.09 -1.72 -10.84
C PRO A 298 -7.95 -1.93 -9.59
N LEU A 299 -9.27 -2.10 -9.72
CA LEU A 299 -10.13 -2.47 -8.60
C LEU A 299 -10.05 -3.98 -8.27
N ALA A 300 -9.36 -4.79 -9.07
CA ALA A 300 -9.18 -6.22 -8.80
C ALA A 300 -8.50 -6.50 -7.44
N PHE A 301 -7.59 -5.63 -7.00
CA PHE A 301 -6.91 -5.72 -5.70
C PHE A 301 -7.89 -5.66 -4.51
N LEU A 302 -9.10 -5.11 -4.70
CA LEU A 302 -10.16 -5.09 -3.69
C LEU A 302 -10.95 -6.41 -3.62
N THR A 303 -10.75 -7.29 -4.61
CA THR A 303 -11.59 -8.50 -4.79
C THR A 303 -10.85 -9.79 -4.44
N GLY A 304 -9.52 -9.81 -4.56
CA GLY A 304 -8.68 -10.98 -4.27
C GLY A 304 -7.21 -10.75 -4.63
N LYS A 305 -6.46 -11.83 -4.88
CA LYS A 305 -5.03 -11.78 -5.19
C LYS A 305 -4.78 -11.44 -6.65
N VAL A 306 -3.87 -10.51 -6.90
CA VAL A 306 -3.32 -10.19 -8.23
C VAL A 306 -1.89 -10.72 -8.30
N ARG A 307 -1.60 -11.53 -9.31
CA ARG A 307 -0.31 -12.20 -9.49
C ARG A 307 0.36 -11.83 -10.80
N MET A 308 1.69 -11.77 -10.78
CA MET A 308 2.50 -11.67 -11.99
C MET A 308 3.67 -12.63 -11.95
N ASN A 309 3.69 -13.60 -12.86
CA ASN A 309 4.78 -14.57 -12.97
C ASN A 309 5.75 -14.13 -14.07
N LEU A 310 7.00 -13.90 -13.68
CA LEU A 310 8.06 -13.39 -14.54
C LEU A 310 8.96 -14.53 -15.01
N GLY A 311 9.33 -14.53 -16.29
CA GLY A 311 10.06 -15.63 -16.92
C GLY A 311 9.19 -16.86 -17.19
N VAL A 312 7.87 -16.71 -17.23
CA VAL A 312 6.92 -17.81 -17.44
C VAL A 312 6.19 -17.62 -18.76
N GLU A 313 6.17 -18.66 -19.58
CA GLU A 313 5.47 -18.70 -20.86
C GLU A 313 3.95 -18.83 -20.69
N GLY A 314 3.21 -18.41 -21.73
CA GLY A 314 1.76 -18.59 -21.82
C GLY A 314 0.94 -17.39 -21.37
N ALA A 315 -0.38 -17.50 -21.54
CA ALA A 315 -1.30 -16.41 -21.19
C ALA A 315 -1.62 -16.39 -19.70
N GLY A 316 -1.87 -15.18 -19.19
CA GLY A 316 -2.50 -14.98 -17.88
C GLY A 316 -3.98 -15.37 -17.85
N LYS A 317 -4.59 -15.26 -16.68
CA LYS A 317 -6.03 -15.52 -16.46
C LYS A 317 -6.63 -14.41 -15.61
N VAL A 318 -7.83 -13.96 -15.98
CA VAL A 318 -8.59 -12.97 -15.21
C VAL A 318 -9.98 -13.53 -14.96
N MET A 319 -10.42 -13.50 -13.71
CA MET A 319 -11.79 -13.86 -13.33
C MET A 319 -12.76 -12.78 -13.79
N ASP A 320 -14.01 -13.14 -14.08
CA ASP A 320 -15.06 -12.16 -14.29
C ASP A 320 -15.38 -11.44 -12.96
N LEU A 321 -15.04 -10.15 -12.90
CA LEU A 321 -15.22 -9.30 -11.72
C LEU A 321 -16.54 -8.51 -11.73
N SER A 322 -17.37 -8.65 -12.76
CA SER A 322 -18.61 -7.86 -12.93
C SER A 322 -19.59 -8.00 -11.76
N LYS A 323 -19.55 -9.14 -11.05
CA LYS A 323 -20.37 -9.39 -9.84
C LYS A 323 -19.75 -8.86 -8.55
N LEU A 324 -18.46 -8.53 -8.59
CA LEU A 324 -17.69 -8.06 -7.43
C LEU A 324 -17.46 -6.56 -7.47
N ILE A 325 -17.46 -5.94 -8.65
CA ILE A 325 -17.20 -4.52 -8.86
C ILE A 325 -18.42 -3.88 -9.54
N ASP A 326 -19.12 -3.02 -8.83
CA ASP A 326 -20.18 -2.17 -9.35
C ASP A 326 -19.68 -0.73 -9.46
N ARG A 327 -19.35 -0.31 -10.69
CA ARG A 327 -18.85 1.04 -10.96
C ARG A 327 -19.93 2.12 -10.88
N ASN A 328 -21.20 1.76 -11.08
CA ASN A 328 -22.31 2.70 -10.98
C ASN A 328 -22.59 3.01 -9.51
N ALA A 329 -22.63 1.98 -8.67
CA ALA A 329 -22.77 2.14 -7.23
C ALA A 329 -21.46 2.59 -6.55
N LYS A 330 -20.33 2.47 -7.25
CA LYS A 330 -18.97 2.70 -6.75
C LYS A 330 -18.62 1.81 -5.54
N VAL A 331 -18.90 0.52 -5.69
CA VAL A 331 -18.72 -0.49 -4.63
C VAL A 331 -17.97 -1.71 -5.17
N ALA A 332 -16.97 -2.18 -4.42
CA ALA A 332 -16.27 -3.44 -4.65
C ALA A 332 -16.46 -4.37 -3.44
N LYS A 333 -16.59 -5.66 -3.71
CA LYS A 333 -16.71 -6.72 -2.69
C LYS A 333 -15.59 -7.74 -2.87
N SER A 334 -15.05 -8.23 -1.77
CA SER A 334 -14.11 -9.35 -1.83
C SER A 334 -14.82 -10.60 -2.35
N ALA A 335 -14.09 -11.44 -3.08
CA ALA A 335 -14.58 -12.76 -3.51
C ALA A 335 -14.88 -13.69 -2.31
N THR A 336 -14.34 -13.39 -1.13
CA THR A 336 -14.66 -14.09 0.13
C THR A 336 -16.00 -13.66 0.74
N GLY A 337 -16.54 -12.50 0.33
CA GLY A 337 -17.73 -11.88 0.90
C GLY A 337 -17.50 -11.19 2.26
N GLU A 338 -16.27 -11.18 2.78
CA GLU A 338 -15.93 -10.64 4.10
C GLU A 338 -15.59 -9.14 4.09
N LEU A 339 -15.29 -8.55 2.93
CA LEU A 339 -14.91 -7.14 2.80
C LEU A 339 -15.77 -6.42 1.76
N THR A 340 -16.09 -5.16 2.03
CA THR A 340 -16.72 -4.24 1.07
C THR A 340 -16.00 -2.90 1.11
N TRP A 341 -15.68 -2.36 -0.07
CA TRP A 341 -15.16 -1.02 -0.27
C TRP A 341 -16.19 -0.20 -1.06
N ASP A 342 -16.81 0.78 -0.41
CA ASP A 342 -17.70 1.76 -1.05
C ASP A 342 -16.87 3.03 -1.28
N TRP A 343 -16.29 3.17 -2.47
CA TRP A 343 -15.49 4.36 -2.81
C TRP A 343 -16.35 5.53 -3.28
N GLY A 344 -17.65 5.32 -3.52
CA GLY A 344 -18.60 6.42 -3.70
C GLY A 344 -18.82 7.22 -2.42
N LYS A 345 -18.65 6.58 -1.25
CA LYS A 345 -18.83 7.19 0.07
C LYS A 345 -17.57 7.17 0.94
N GLY A 346 -16.49 6.54 0.48
CA GLY A 346 -15.21 6.45 1.17
C GLY A 346 -15.32 5.62 2.44
N ARG A 347 -15.80 4.37 2.32
CA ARG A 347 -16.11 3.48 3.46
C ARG A 347 -15.61 2.08 3.19
N ILE A 348 -15.02 1.46 4.21
CA ILE A 348 -14.75 0.02 4.25
C ILE A 348 -15.63 -0.61 5.31
N LEU A 349 -16.24 -1.74 4.98
CA LEU A 349 -16.90 -2.64 5.92
C LEU A 349 -16.12 -3.96 6.00
N VAL A 350 -15.79 -4.38 7.22
CA VAL A 350 -15.22 -5.69 7.54
C VAL A 350 -16.32 -6.54 8.18
N ASN A 351 -16.61 -7.68 7.58
CA ASN A 351 -17.70 -8.58 7.97
C ASN A 351 -17.23 -10.04 7.99
N ALA A 352 -16.08 -10.29 8.62
CA ALA A 352 -15.56 -11.65 8.81
C ALA A 352 -16.14 -12.29 10.08
N PRO A 353 -16.22 -13.63 10.17
CA PRO A 353 -16.80 -14.29 11.33
C PRO A 353 -16.12 -13.90 12.66
N GLN A 354 -14.81 -13.73 12.67
CA GLN A 354 -14.01 -13.44 13.87
C GLN A 354 -13.62 -11.95 14.01
N ALA A 355 -13.92 -11.11 13.01
CA ALA A 355 -13.58 -9.70 13.00
C ALA A 355 -14.64 -8.88 12.22
N GLN A 356 -15.25 -7.90 12.87
CA GLN A 356 -16.30 -7.06 12.29
C GLN A 356 -16.06 -5.60 12.61
N GLY A 357 -16.27 -4.71 11.65
CA GLY A 357 -15.94 -3.31 11.84
C GLY A 357 -16.13 -2.46 10.60
N ALA A 358 -15.75 -1.20 10.71
CA ALA A 358 -15.88 -0.21 9.67
C ALA A 358 -14.80 0.87 9.78
N THR A 359 -14.40 1.46 8.66
CA THR A 359 -13.56 2.67 8.64
C THR A 359 -13.91 3.57 7.46
N GLY A 360 -13.55 4.84 7.55
CA GLY A 360 -13.79 5.86 6.54
C GLY A 360 -14.75 6.95 7.03
N PHE A 361 -15.62 7.45 6.13
CA PHE A 361 -16.60 8.48 6.48
C PHE A 361 -17.81 7.89 7.23
N LEU A 362 -17.81 7.96 8.57
CA LEU A 362 -18.76 7.24 9.43
C LEU A 362 -20.06 8.01 9.69
N LYS A 363 -20.05 9.34 9.59
CA LYS A 363 -21.21 10.18 9.95
C LYS A 363 -22.43 9.82 9.10
N GLY A 364 -23.55 9.58 9.77
CA GLY A 364 -24.81 9.20 9.13
C GLY A 364 -24.82 7.77 8.57
N TRP A 365 -23.79 6.97 8.84
CA TRP A 365 -23.74 5.57 8.47
C TRP A 365 -24.00 4.68 9.68
N THR A 366 -24.93 3.75 9.53
CA THR A 366 -25.08 2.61 10.43
C THR A 366 -24.41 1.43 9.76
N ALA A 367 -23.16 1.14 10.15
CA ALA A 367 -22.40 0.03 9.59
C ALA A 367 -22.92 -1.29 10.19
N ALA A 368 -23.73 -2.02 9.43
CA ALA A 368 -24.31 -3.28 9.86
C ALA A 368 -23.49 -4.46 9.31
N THR A 369 -23.01 -5.31 10.21
CA THR A 369 -22.34 -6.59 9.90
C THR A 369 -23.23 -7.76 10.31
N VAL A 370 -22.77 -9.00 10.19
CA VAL A 370 -23.59 -10.18 10.54
C VAL A 370 -23.94 -10.22 12.03
N ASP A 371 -22.99 -9.89 12.92
CA ASP A 371 -23.17 -10.02 14.38
C ASP A 371 -23.18 -8.67 15.12
N ALA A 372 -22.97 -7.56 14.42
CA ALA A 372 -22.91 -6.24 15.05
C ALA A 372 -23.51 -5.13 14.19
N THR A 373 -23.75 -4.00 14.84
CA THR A 373 -24.07 -2.72 14.22
C THR A 373 -23.23 -1.63 14.91
N PHE A 374 -22.56 -0.81 14.10
CA PHE A 374 -21.74 0.30 14.56
C PHE A 374 -22.34 1.63 14.08
N THR A 375 -22.68 2.51 15.03
CA THR A 375 -23.20 3.85 14.73
C THR A 375 -22.33 4.88 15.43
N LEU A 376 -21.50 5.59 14.66
CA LEU A 376 -20.56 6.59 15.18
C LEU A 376 -20.86 7.95 14.52
N PRO A 377 -21.11 9.03 15.27
CA PRO A 377 -21.33 10.36 14.72
C PRO A 377 -20.02 11.07 14.31
N LEU A 378 -18.92 10.33 14.20
CA LEU A 378 -17.63 10.82 13.75
C LEU A 378 -17.65 11.06 12.24
N GLU A 379 -17.07 12.16 11.78
CA GLU A 379 -16.93 12.39 10.34
C GLU A 379 -16.06 11.31 9.70
N TYR A 380 -14.85 11.10 10.22
CA TYR A 380 -13.92 10.08 9.79
C TYR A 380 -13.39 9.28 10.98
N GLY A 381 -13.18 7.98 10.81
CA GLY A 381 -12.65 7.15 11.89
C GLY A 381 -12.59 5.67 11.54
N ALA A 382 -12.35 4.86 12.56
CA ALA A 382 -12.34 3.41 12.47
C ALA A 382 -12.94 2.79 13.73
N VAL A 383 -13.61 1.66 13.55
CA VAL A 383 -14.10 0.80 14.62
C VAL A 383 -13.87 -0.65 14.23
N LEU A 384 -13.36 -1.44 15.15
CA LEU A 384 -13.03 -2.84 14.92
C LEU A 384 -13.35 -3.66 16.18
N LEU A 385 -14.15 -4.70 16.01
CA LEU A 385 -14.40 -5.74 17.01
C LEU A 385 -13.71 -7.03 16.56
N VAL A 386 -12.74 -7.51 17.35
CA VAL A 386 -12.02 -8.76 17.07
C VAL A 386 -12.19 -9.78 18.18
N SER A 387 -12.30 -11.04 17.80
CA SER A 387 -12.25 -12.18 18.71
C SER A 387 -10.85 -12.33 19.31
N LEU A 388 -10.77 -12.57 20.62
CA LEU A 388 -9.53 -12.90 21.34
C LEU A 388 -9.42 -14.39 21.69
N ASP A 389 -10.48 -15.16 21.50
CA ASP A 389 -10.55 -16.60 21.77
C ASP A 389 -10.67 -17.45 20.50
N GLY A 390 -10.50 -16.84 19.33
CA GLY A 390 -10.55 -17.51 18.04
C GLY A 390 -11.95 -17.99 17.63
N LYS A 391 -13.01 -17.67 18.37
CA LYS A 391 -14.39 -18.03 17.98
C LYS A 391 -15.04 -16.90 17.18
N PRO A 392 -16.05 -17.19 16.33
CA PRO A 392 -16.84 -16.15 15.69
C PRO A 392 -17.46 -15.18 16.70
N ILE A 393 -17.63 -13.90 16.32
CA ILE A 393 -18.21 -12.85 17.16
C ILE A 393 -19.56 -13.26 17.77
N ALA A 394 -20.38 -14.00 17.00
CA ALA A 394 -21.63 -14.60 17.45
C ALA A 394 -21.52 -15.43 18.75
N THR A 395 -20.37 -16.07 19.00
CA THR A 395 -20.16 -17.04 20.09
C THR A 395 -18.92 -16.80 20.94
N SER A 396 -18.08 -15.82 20.57
CA SER A 396 -16.86 -15.50 21.30
C SER A 396 -17.17 -15.11 22.74
N THR A 397 -16.33 -15.57 23.65
CA THR A 397 -16.40 -15.29 25.08
C THR A 397 -15.47 -14.16 25.50
N ARG A 398 -14.60 -13.70 24.59
CA ARG A 398 -13.60 -12.69 24.85
C ARG A 398 -13.28 -11.94 23.56
N MET A 399 -13.59 -10.65 23.51
CA MET A 399 -13.42 -9.80 22.32
C MET A 399 -12.77 -8.47 22.70
N LEU A 400 -12.02 -7.88 21.76
CA LEU A 400 -11.50 -6.52 21.84
C LEU A 400 -12.29 -5.63 20.88
N LEU A 401 -12.90 -4.58 21.40
CA LEU A 401 -13.44 -3.48 20.62
C LEU A 401 -12.44 -2.33 20.63
N GLN A 402 -12.06 -1.85 19.45
CA GLN A 402 -11.16 -0.73 19.23
C GLN A 402 -11.86 0.36 18.43
N VAL A 403 -11.66 1.62 18.81
CA VAL A 403 -12.24 2.79 18.13
C VAL A 403 -11.18 3.87 17.98
N MET A 404 -11.18 4.56 16.83
CA MET A 404 -10.31 5.67 16.54
C MET A 404 -11.02 6.74 15.72
N SER A 405 -10.65 8.00 15.93
CA SER A 405 -11.08 9.16 15.16
C SER A 405 -9.88 9.81 14.47
N GLU A 406 -9.84 11.14 14.45
CA GLU A 406 -8.73 11.95 13.95
C GLU A 406 -7.82 12.38 15.12
N ASP A 407 -6.53 12.58 14.85
CA ASP A 407 -5.55 13.15 15.78
C ASP A 407 -4.88 14.40 15.20
N GLN A 408 -4.33 15.23 16.08
CA GLN A 408 -3.45 16.35 15.71
C GLN A 408 -2.54 16.73 16.90
N PRO A 409 -1.38 17.36 16.66
CA PRO A 409 -0.60 17.98 17.74
C PRO A 409 -1.41 19.06 18.48
N SER A 410 -1.15 19.22 19.77
CA SER A 410 -1.70 20.36 20.54
C SER A 410 -1.22 21.68 19.93
N GLY A 411 -2.12 22.64 19.73
CA GLY A 411 -1.77 23.93 19.13
C GLY A 411 -1.49 23.90 17.62
N TRP A 412 -1.84 22.80 16.92
CA TRP A 412 -1.90 22.79 15.46
C TRP A 412 -2.85 23.87 14.96
N LYS A 413 -2.42 24.68 13.98
CA LYS A 413 -3.21 25.80 13.46
C LYS A 413 -2.99 25.99 11.97
N THR A 414 -4.08 26.22 11.26
CA THR A 414 -4.12 26.48 9.82
C THR A 414 -4.95 27.71 9.51
N SER A 415 -4.69 28.33 8.35
CA SER A 415 -5.43 29.52 7.90
C SER A 415 -6.92 29.26 7.60
N ALA A 416 -7.31 28.00 7.40
CA ALA A 416 -8.69 27.56 7.18
C ALA A 416 -8.91 26.13 7.72
N ALA A 417 -10.17 25.74 7.95
CA ALA A 417 -10.51 24.41 8.48
C ALA A 417 -10.46 23.28 7.44
N SER A 418 -10.62 23.59 6.15
CA SER A 418 -10.67 22.63 5.04
C SER A 418 -10.26 23.28 3.72
N GLY A 419 -9.95 22.47 2.71
CA GLY A 419 -9.43 22.97 1.45
C GLY A 419 -7.94 23.29 1.56
N MET A 420 -7.38 23.73 0.44
CA MET A 420 -6.00 24.23 0.41
C MET A 420 -5.79 25.33 1.44
N ARG A 421 -4.92 25.08 2.42
CA ARG A 421 -4.70 25.95 3.58
C ARG A 421 -3.23 25.99 3.98
N THR A 422 -2.83 27.10 4.59
CA THR A 422 -1.46 27.30 5.07
C THR A 422 -1.34 26.83 6.51
N ILE A 423 -0.25 26.13 6.84
CA ILE A 423 0.13 25.76 8.20
C ILE A 423 0.67 27.01 8.91
N GLU A 424 -0.05 27.49 9.92
CA GLU A 424 0.38 28.62 10.75
C GLU A 424 1.21 28.15 11.95
N SER A 425 0.90 26.95 12.46
CA SER A 425 1.60 26.31 13.58
C SER A 425 1.55 24.80 13.43
N VAL A 426 2.70 24.14 13.58
CA VAL A 426 2.83 22.68 13.60
C VAL A 426 2.47 22.06 14.97
N GLY A 427 2.18 22.90 15.97
CA GLY A 427 1.84 22.49 17.32
C GLY A 427 2.99 21.80 18.07
N HIS A 428 2.63 21.12 19.15
CA HIS A 428 3.54 20.39 20.04
C HIS A 428 2.81 19.22 20.71
N GLY A 429 3.57 18.35 21.37
CA GLY A 429 3.03 17.26 22.18
C GLY A 429 2.33 17.79 23.43
N PRO A 430 1.35 17.07 23.97
CA PRO A 430 0.83 15.78 23.50
C PRO A 430 -0.03 15.92 22.24
N PHE A 431 -0.21 14.82 21.51
CA PHE A 431 -1.27 14.72 20.50
C PHE A 431 -2.63 14.75 21.19
N VAL A 432 -3.59 15.45 20.57
CA VAL A 432 -5.00 15.41 20.94
C VAL A 432 -5.77 14.58 19.94
N VAL A 433 -6.72 13.80 20.45
CA VAL A 433 -7.62 12.95 19.66
C VAL A 433 -9.01 13.56 19.75
N LYS A 434 -9.70 13.65 18.61
CA LYS A 434 -11.11 14.08 18.59
C LYS A 434 -11.95 13.14 19.46
N ASN A 435 -12.90 13.66 20.21
CA ASN A 435 -13.68 12.83 21.14
C ASN A 435 -14.30 11.63 20.41
N LEU A 436 -14.12 10.45 20.98
CA LEU A 436 -14.76 9.24 20.51
C LEU A 436 -16.22 9.24 20.92
N GLU A 437 -17.11 8.85 20.02
CA GLU A 437 -18.54 8.81 20.29
C GLU A 437 -19.16 7.72 19.43
N GLY A 438 -20.23 7.11 19.95
CA GLY A 438 -21.02 6.17 19.20
C GLY A 438 -21.64 5.09 20.06
N THR A 439 -22.37 4.22 19.37
CA THR A 439 -23.11 3.12 19.96
C THR A 439 -22.83 1.84 19.18
N ILE A 440 -22.41 0.78 19.88
CA ILE A 440 -22.17 -0.54 19.28
C ILE A 440 -23.21 -1.52 19.81
N ALA A 441 -23.99 -2.10 18.91
CA ALA A 441 -24.97 -3.13 19.25
C ALA A 441 -24.51 -4.49 18.75
N LEU A 442 -24.58 -5.53 19.60
CA LEU A 442 -24.31 -6.90 19.22
C LEU A 442 -25.63 -7.64 18.97
N LYS A 443 -25.69 -8.43 17.90
CA LYS A 443 -26.88 -9.16 17.42
C LYS A 443 -26.98 -10.58 17.99
N ARG A 444 -26.39 -10.81 19.17
CA ARG A 444 -26.36 -12.11 19.84
C ARG A 444 -27.26 -12.16 21.07
N PRO A 445 -27.89 -13.30 21.40
CA PRO A 445 -28.89 -13.38 22.48
C PRO A 445 -28.35 -13.07 23.89
N ASP A 446 -27.07 -13.33 24.14
CA ASP A 446 -26.41 -13.06 25.42
C ASP A 446 -25.69 -11.71 25.46
N ALA A 447 -25.89 -10.84 24.46
CA ALA A 447 -25.24 -9.52 24.40
C ALA A 447 -25.43 -8.70 25.68
N ALA A 448 -26.63 -8.75 26.27
CA ALA A 448 -26.96 -8.05 27.53
C ALA A 448 -26.20 -8.57 28.76
N LYS A 449 -25.62 -9.77 28.69
CA LYS A 449 -24.88 -10.41 29.79
C LYS A 449 -23.37 -10.19 29.70
N LEU A 450 -22.86 -9.72 28.55
CA LEU A 450 -21.43 -9.48 28.38
C LEU A 450 -20.99 -8.33 29.28
N ARG A 451 -19.89 -8.54 30.00
CA ARG A 451 -19.15 -7.53 30.72
C ARG A 451 -18.34 -6.69 29.73
N VAL A 452 -18.48 -5.38 29.79
CA VAL A 452 -17.78 -4.42 28.94
C VAL A 452 -16.88 -3.56 29.82
N THR A 453 -15.57 -3.67 29.62
CA THR A 453 -14.56 -2.99 30.43
C THR A 453 -13.78 -2.03 29.55
N ALA A 454 -13.89 -0.73 29.81
CA ALA A 454 -13.01 0.26 29.20
C ALA A 454 -11.56 -0.02 29.60
N LEU A 455 -10.62 0.17 28.66
CA LEU A 455 -9.19 0.00 28.91
C LEU A 455 -8.45 1.32 28.67
N ASP A 456 -7.32 1.49 29.35
CA ASP A 456 -6.37 2.55 29.06
C ASP A 456 -5.55 2.26 27.78
N PHE A 457 -4.65 3.17 27.41
CA PHE A 457 -3.82 3.03 26.21
C PHE A 457 -2.83 1.85 26.25
N ASN A 458 -2.57 1.29 27.43
CA ASN A 458 -1.73 0.11 27.62
C ASN A 458 -2.55 -1.19 27.70
N GLY A 459 -3.88 -1.11 27.59
CA GLY A 459 -4.79 -2.25 27.66
C GLY A 459 -5.18 -2.67 29.07
N TYR A 460 -4.90 -1.87 30.10
CA TYR A 460 -5.33 -2.18 31.47
C TYR A 460 -6.75 -1.69 31.73
N PRO A 461 -7.56 -2.42 32.53
CA PRO A 461 -8.89 -1.97 32.92
C PRO A 461 -8.92 -0.55 33.53
N LYS A 462 -9.79 0.30 33.00
CA LYS A 462 -10.05 1.66 33.46
C LYS A 462 -11.50 1.77 33.91
N GLY A 463 -11.70 1.98 35.20
CA GLY A 463 -13.03 2.13 35.79
C GLY A 463 -13.78 0.81 36.02
N LYS A 464 -15.06 0.91 36.39
CA LYS A 464 -15.90 -0.28 36.66
C LYS A 464 -16.49 -0.81 35.34
N PRO A 465 -16.49 -2.14 35.13
CA PRO A 465 -17.16 -2.73 33.98
C PRO A 465 -18.66 -2.42 33.97
N THR A 466 -19.22 -2.23 32.78
CA THR A 466 -20.67 -2.18 32.55
C THR A 466 -21.16 -3.52 32.02
N LEU A 467 -22.48 -3.74 32.04
CA LEU A 467 -23.10 -4.92 31.46
C LEU A 467 -23.85 -4.53 30.19
N GLY A 468 -23.70 -5.36 29.17
CA GLY A 468 -24.61 -5.44 28.04
C GLY A 468 -24.23 -4.63 26.80
N ALA A 469 -25.03 -4.85 25.76
CA ALA A 469 -25.14 -4.01 24.58
C ALA A 469 -26.53 -3.33 24.58
N PRO A 470 -26.67 -2.10 24.06
CA PRO A 470 -25.67 -1.38 23.28
C PRO A 470 -24.55 -0.76 24.12
N ILE A 471 -23.32 -0.88 23.63
CA ILE A 471 -22.12 -0.29 24.21
C ILE A 471 -22.08 1.19 23.81
N LYS A 472 -22.19 2.08 24.79
CA LYS A 472 -21.96 3.52 24.58
C LYS A 472 -20.48 3.82 24.73
N LEU A 473 -19.89 4.39 23.68
CA LEU A 473 -18.48 4.76 23.68
C LEU A 473 -18.23 5.98 24.59
N GLN A 474 -17.12 5.96 25.31
CA GLN A 474 -16.61 7.07 26.12
C GLN A 474 -15.65 7.92 25.29
N ALA A 475 -15.63 9.23 25.55
CA ALA A 475 -14.89 10.23 24.77
C ALA A 475 -13.38 9.97 24.66
N ASP A 476 -12.78 9.38 25.70
CA ASP A 476 -11.33 9.24 25.88
C ASP A 476 -10.86 7.77 25.94
N THR A 477 -11.67 6.84 25.44
CA THR A 477 -11.42 5.40 25.57
C THR A 477 -11.40 4.71 24.21
N LEU A 478 -10.20 4.31 23.78
CA LEU A 478 -9.95 3.65 22.49
C LEU A 478 -10.31 2.16 22.51
N TYR A 479 -10.16 1.50 23.65
CA TYR A 479 -10.26 0.05 23.74
C TYR A 479 -11.26 -0.39 24.79
N TYR A 480 -12.00 -1.46 24.49
CA TYR A 480 -12.90 -2.12 25.41
C TYR A 480 -12.70 -3.63 25.34
N LEU A 481 -12.58 -4.27 26.49
CA LEU A 481 -12.61 -5.72 26.62
C LEU A 481 -14.05 -6.17 26.89
N LEU A 482 -14.56 -7.05 26.03
CA LEU A 482 -15.88 -7.65 26.16
C LEU A 482 -15.70 -9.12 26.56
N GLU A 483 -16.29 -9.51 27.68
CA GLU A 483 -16.13 -10.85 28.27
C GLU A 483 -17.47 -11.40 28.75
N LYS A 484 -17.63 -12.72 28.74
CA LYS A 484 -18.80 -13.40 29.30
C LYS A 484 -18.70 -13.58 30.82
#